data_AF-A0A3B9S0R9-F1
#
_entry.id   AF-A0A3B9S0R9-F1
#
_cell.length_a   1.000
_cell.length_b   1.000
_cell.length_c   1.000
_cell.angle_alpha   90.00
_cell.angle_beta   90.00
_cell.angle_gamma   90.00
#
_symmetry.space_group_name_H-M   'P 1'
#
loop_
_entity.id
_entity.type
_entity.pdbx_description
1 polymer ?
#
loop_
_entity_poly.entity_id
_entity_poly.type
_entity_poly.pdbx_seq_one_letter_code
_entity_poly.pdbx_strand_id
1 'polypeptide(L)'
;SVDALFDNGRRGRPMVGSNKRPLKSISDMLKGKQGRFRQNLLGKRVDYSGRTVIVVGPELKLHQCGLPKKMAVELFKPFLYA
;
A
#
# COMPACT_ATOMS: atom_id res chain seq x y z
N SER A 1 16.71 -12.97 -25.13
CA SER A 1 15.76 -11.86 -24.92
C SER A 1 14.49 -12.33 -24.22
N VAL A 2 13.86 -13.42 -24.68
CA VAL A 2 12.62 -13.99 -24.09
C VAL A 2 12.79 -14.43 -22.63
N ASP A 3 13.90 -15.11 -22.29
CA ASP A 3 14.16 -15.56 -20.92
C ASP A 3 14.21 -14.40 -19.91
N ALA A 4 14.86 -13.29 -20.29
CA ALA A 4 14.94 -12.11 -19.44
C ALA A 4 13.60 -11.36 -19.30
N LEU A 5 12.67 -11.52 -20.24
CA LEU A 5 11.32 -10.97 -20.13
C LEU A 5 10.51 -11.71 -19.06
N PHE A 6 10.58 -13.04 -19.06
CA PHE A 6 9.84 -13.87 -18.11
C PHE A 6 10.50 -13.91 -16.73
N ASP A 7 11.83 -14.05 -16.65
CA ASP A 7 12.57 -14.20 -15.41
C ASP A 7 14.02 -13.69 -15.56
N ASN A 8 14.23 -12.41 -15.28
CA ASN A 8 15.51 -11.73 -15.48
C ASN A 8 16.49 -12.11 -14.37
N GLY A 9 17.56 -12.81 -14.72
CA GLY A 9 18.58 -13.28 -13.77
C GLY A 9 18.44 -14.74 -13.36
N ARG A 10 17.45 -15.48 -13.87
CA ARG A 10 17.38 -16.94 -13.70
C ARG A 10 18.53 -17.68 -14.38
N ARG A 11 19.03 -17.15 -15.50
CA ARG A 11 20.20 -17.68 -16.23
C ARG A 11 21.14 -16.54 -16.59
N GLY A 12 22.39 -16.64 -16.14
CA GLY A 12 23.45 -15.67 -16.45
C GLY A 12 23.29 -14.31 -15.74
N ARG A 13 24.01 -13.30 -16.24
CA ARG A 13 23.94 -11.94 -15.69
C ARG A 13 22.61 -11.29 -16.08
N PRO A 14 21.89 -10.66 -15.14
CA PRO A 14 20.62 -10.01 -15.45
C PRO A 14 20.83 -8.83 -16.41
N MET A 15 19.88 -8.61 -17.31
CA MET A 15 19.88 -7.40 -18.13
C MET A 15 19.65 -6.17 -17.27
N VAL A 16 20.55 -5.19 -17.40
CA VAL A 16 20.54 -3.94 -16.65
C VAL A 16 20.10 -2.79 -17.55
N GLY A 17 19.32 -1.86 -17.00
CA GLY A 17 18.98 -0.62 -17.68
C GLY A 17 20.10 0.42 -17.61
N SER A 18 19.83 1.62 -18.14
CA SER A 18 20.74 2.77 -18.12
C SER A 18 21.28 3.11 -16.72
N ASN A 19 20.46 2.92 -15.68
CA ASN A 19 20.83 3.18 -14.29
C ASN A 19 21.59 2.02 -13.61
N LYS A 20 22.12 1.06 -14.39
CA LYS A 20 22.79 -0.17 -13.91
C LYS A 20 21.95 -1.05 -12.97
N ARG A 21 20.65 -0.76 -12.85
CA ARG A 21 19.70 -1.57 -12.09
C ARG A 21 19.15 -2.70 -12.97
N PRO A 22 19.02 -3.93 -12.45
CA PRO A 22 18.36 -5.01 -13.17
C PRO A 22 16.94 -4.62 -13.55
N LEU A 23 16.55 -4.90 -14.79
CA LEU A 23 15.17 -4.71 -15.23
C LEU A 23 14.26 -5.72 -14.51
N LYS A 24 13.07 -5.29 -14.10
CA LYS A 24 12.09 -6.19 -13.48
C LYS A 24 11.43 -7.06 -14.55
N SER A 25 11.44 -8.37 -14.33
CA SER A 25 10.74 -9.33 -15.18
C SER A 25 9.28 -9.50 -14.79
N ILE A 26 8.49 -10.21 -15.61
CA ILE A 26 7.10 -10.56 -15.29
C ILE A 26 7.04 -11.38 -13.99
N SER A 27 7.97 -12.30 -13.77
CA SER A 27 8.05 -13.08 -12.53
C SER A 27 8.28 -12.19 -11.30
N ASP A 28 9.14 -11.18 -11.42
CA ASP A 28 9.44 -10.23 -10.33
C ASP A 28 8.24 -9.33 -10.01
N MET A 29 7.39 -9.06 -10.99
CA MET A 29 6.16 -8.31 -10.76
C MET A 29 5.15 -9.12 -9.92
N LEU A 30 5.21 -10.44 -9.93
CA LEU A 30 4.31 -11.30 -9.17
C LEU A 30 4.88 -11.64 -7.78
N LYS A 31 6.20 -11.86 -7.69
CA LYS A 31 6.88 -12.37 -6.49
C LYS A 31 7.39 -11.24 -5.57
N GLY A 32 7.69 -11.61 -4.32
CA GLY A 32 8.31 -10.71 -3.35
C GLY A 32 7.34 -9.72 -2.69
N LYS A 33 7.87 -8.88 -1.78
CA LYS A 33 7.08 -7.93 -0.97
C LYS A 33 6.41 -6.85 -1.82
N GLN A 34 7.09 -6.38 -2.87
CA GLN A 34 6.59 -5.39 -3.84
C GLN A 34 5.90 -6.07 -5.05
N GLY A 35 5.66 -7.38 -4.98
CA GLY A 35 4.94 -8.12 -6.01
C GLY A 35 3.44 -7.90 -5.90
N ARG A 36 2.72 -8.14 -7.02
CA ARG A 36 1.27 -7.94 -7.13
C ARG A 36 0.49 -8.65 -6.03
N PHE A 37 0.83 -9.90 -5.70
CA PHE A 37 0.12 -10.66 -4.68
C PHE A 37 0.17 -9.96 -3.32
N ARG A 38 1.36 -9.63 -2.83
CA ARG A 38 1.54 -9.11 -1.48
C ARG A 38 1.20 -7.63 -1.35
N GLN A 39 1.47 -6.84 -2.38
CA GLN A 39 1.29 -5.39 -2.32
C GLN A 39 -0.11 -4.93 -2.74
N ASN A 40 -0.74 -5.62 -3.70
CA ASN A 40 -1.95 -5.12 -4.34
C ASN A 40 -3.16 -6.04 -4.18
N LEU A 41 -2.95 -7.34 -3.97
CA LEU A 41 -4.05 -8.28 -3.75
C LEU A 41 -4.37 -8.45 -2.26
N LEU A 42 -3.36 -8.66 -1.41
CA LEU A 42 -3.55 -8.85 0.04
C LEU A 42 -3.73 -7.54 0.83
N GLY A 43 -3.21 -6.43 0.31
CA GLY A 43 -3.36 -5.11 0.90
C GLY A 43 -3.75 -4.10 -0.17
N LYS A 44 -4.69 -3.22 0.14
CA LYS A 44 -5.11 -2.14 -0.76
C LYS A 44 -5.23 -0.84 0.00
N ARG A 45 -5.04 0.27 -0.71
CA ARG A 45 -5.46 1.58 -0.22
C ARG A 45 -6.98 1.63 -0.29
N VAL A 46 -7.58 2.20 0.74
CA VAL A 46 -9.04 2.23 0.91
C VAL A 46 -9.48 3.67 1.15
N ASP A 47 -10.64 4.01 0.59
CA ASP A 47 -11.33 5.26 0.87
C ASP A 47 -11.97 5.21 2.27
N TYR A 48 -12.53 6.33 2.72
CA TYR A 48 -13.09 6.48 4.09
C TYR A 48 -12.09 6.10 5.18
N SER A 49 -10.82 6.49 4.99
CA SER A 49 -9.73 6.22 5.93
C SER A 49 -9.00 7.50 6.31
N GLY A 50 -8.46 7.53 7.53
CA GLY A 50 -7.74 8.68 8.09
C GLY A 50 -6.65 8.25 9.07
N ARG A 51 -5.68 9.12 9.31
CA ARG A 51 -4.59 8.91 10.28
C ARG A 51 -4.31 10.20 11.03
N THR A 52 -4.13 10.12 12.34
CA THR A 52 -3.78 11.25 13.20
C THR A 52 -2.94 10.77 14.39
N VAL A 53 -2.33 11.70 15.11
CA VAL A 53 -1.59 11.42 16.35
C VAL A 53 -2.58 11.04 17.46
N ILE A 54 -2.23 10.01 18.23
CA ILE A 54 -2.98 9.58 19.42
C ILE A 54 -2.56 10.40 20.64
N VAL A 55 -3.52 10.79 21.46
CA VAL A 55 -3.31 11.49 22.73
C VAL A 55 -4.14 10.82 23.81
N VAL A 56 -3.68 10.87 25.06
CA VAL A 56 -4.37 10.28 26.21
C VAL A 56 -5.65 11.07 26.50
N GLY A 57 -6.79 10.38 26.57
CA GLY A 57 -8.11 10.93 26.95
C GLY A 57 -8.64 10.25 28.21
N PRO A 58 -8.26 10.70 29.43
CA PRO A 58 -8.55 10.00 30.69
C PRO A 58 -10.04 9.90 31.03
N GLU A 59 -10.88 10.77 30.47
CA GLU A 59 -12.33 10.82 30.68
C GLU A 59 -13.13 9.83 29.81
N LEU A 60 -12.48 9.18 28.84
CA LEU A 60 -13.15 8.28 27.90
C LEU A 60 -13.40 6.90 28.53
N LYS A 61 -14.58 6.33 28.25
CA LYS A 61 -14.88 4.94 28.62
C LYS A 61 -14.16 3.96 27.69
N LEU A 62 -14.06 2.70 28.10
CA LEU A 62 -13.37 1.63 27.34
C LEU A 62 -13.82 1.48 25.87
N HIS A 63 -15.07 1.78 25.56
CA HIS A 63 -15.64 1.65 24.21
C HIS A 63 -15.68 2.97 23.41
N GLN A 64 -15.07 4.04 23.93
CA GLN A 64 -15.09 5.37 23.32
C GLN A 64 -13.71 5.74 22.76
N CYS A 65 -13.71 6.58 21.72
CA CYS A 65 -12.50 7.23 21.21
C CYS A 65 -12.81 8.69 20.83
N GLY A 66 -11.81 9.56 20.98
CA GLY A 66 -11.90 10.95 20.53
C GLY A 66 -11.56 11.07 19.05
N LEU A 67 -12.45 11.68 18.27
CA LEU A 67 -12.24 11.93 16.84
C LEU A 67 -12.19 13.45 16.56
N PRO A 68 -11.12 13.98 15.92
CA PRO A 68 -11.08 15.38 15.52
C PRO A 68 -12.25 15.74 14.60
N LYS A 69 -12.95 16.85 14.88
CA LYS A 69 -14.14 17.28 14.13
C LYS A 69 -13.90 17.36 12.62
N LYS A 70 -12.78 17.93 12.19
CA LYS A 70 -12.42 18.04 10.76
C LYS A 70 -12.30 16.66 10.09
N MET A 71 -11.73 15.68 10.79
CA MET A 71 -11.58 14.32 10.27
C MET A 71 -12.93 13.59 10.24
N ALA A 72 -13.77 13.79 11.26
CA ALA A 72 -15.12 13.24 11.29
C ALA A 72 -15.96 13.72 10.09
N VAL A 73 -15.92 15.02 9.78
CA VAL A 73 -16.68 15.59 8.66
C VAL A 73 -16.28 14.97 7.32
N GLU A 74 -14.98 14.78 7.07
CA GLU A 74 -14.53 14.15 5.81
C GLU A 74 -14.84 12.66 5.74
N LEU A 75 -14.69 11.92 6.85
CA LEU A 75 -14.99 10.48 6.87
C LEU A 75 -16.49 10.19 6.69
N PHE A 76 -17.35 11.02 7.26
CA PHE A 76 -18.80 10.84 7.24
C PHE A 76 -19.50 11.69 6.18
N LYS A 77 -18.75 12.30 5.25
CA LYS A 77 -19.25 13.21 4.22
C LYS A 77 -20.51 12.70 3.48
N PRO A 78 -20.56 11.44 2.99
CA PRO A 78 -21.75 10.94 2.30
C PRO A 78 -22.98 10.82 3.20
N PHE A 79 -22.80 10.64 4.51
CA PHE A 79 -23.89 10.50 5.47
C PHE A 79 -24.42 11.85 5.97
N LEU A 80 -23.61 12.92 5.86
CA LEU A 80 -23.98 14.28 6.27
C LEU A 80 -24.71 15.06 5.18
N TYR A 81 -24.43 14.75 3.90
CA TYR A 81 -25.04 15.40 2.74
C TYR A 81 -26.16 14.58 2.07
N ALA A 82 -26.52 13.44 2.67
CA ALA A 82 -27.67 12.63 2.26
C ALA A 82 -28.99 13.19 2.80
#